data_AF-A0AAU9K5F1-F1
#
_entry.id   AF-A0AAU9K5F1-F1
#
_cell.length_a   1.000
_cell.length_b   1.000
_cell.length_c   1.000
_cell.angle_alpha   90.00
_cell.angle_beta   90.00
_cell.angle_gamma   90.00
#
_symmetry.space_group_name_H-M   'P 1'
#
loop_
_entity.id
_entity.type
_entity.pdbx_description
1 polymer ?
#
loop_
_entity_poly.entity_id
_entity_poly.type
_entity_poly.pdbx_seq_one_letter_code
_entity_poly.pdbx_strand_id
1 'polypeptide(L)'
;MSDLEEDSITWTMAEYGQFQNELLNLKHENQKLKSNSERYEELIKLAPNPYFEIINLRKALDEKSKPKDDPSKLKFPLFSRQIALECLKKVRKEELLTDDQELLLEQLLAIFEHMWPKGGQADTARPNESTIEDISSKAEQKRVSDLNGKLKLSLEVLEEKCKAIEIALDSTVKENNDLRIKNSQLENQKETLIIDLANREEEVSDARQALKEKYAIECSREELDLENSKLKRNLEKLEQEIKELRGNGAITLKEEIKGLIKENQELKKSFDELKGNEHLLQIEYNNLKNSARDNMQELGNISFKNKELENRIKNLEEINKKLQSDYEDAKTEKQIVQKRSMHDLKDLKNQYSKEKSMHEQCKLEKERLLQELKGAQGRSPKTSNEPMSFQEKIIVEALSHRVQELEQELIENQNKAADYDEMARNFENLQKENEDLKAEINKLQTDIGMLGAQFNEIMRNKSYA
;
A
#
# COMPACT_ATOMS: atom_id res chain seq x y z
N MET A 1 6.06 5.88 19.24
CA MET A 1 6.59 7.13 19.82
C MET A 1 5.86 8.24 19.09
N SER A 2 4.85 8.80 19.78
CA SER A 2 4.69 10.25 19.98
C SER A 2 4.59 10.96 18.62
N ASP A 3 3.44 11.53 18.25
CA ASP A 3 3.11 12.86 18.74
C ASP A 3 1.60 13.11 18.76
N LEU A 4 1.12 13.46 19.96
CA LEU A 4 -0.14 14.16 20.20
C LEU A 4 0.18 15.65 20.02
N GLU A 5 -0.37 16.28 18.99
CA GLU A 5 -0.49 17.75 18.92
C GLU A 5 -2.00 18.02 18.82
N GLU A 6 -2.74 17.89 19.92
CA GLU A 6 -3.12 19.02 20.79
C GLU A 6 -3.42 20.28 19.97
N ASP A 7 -4.72 20.53 19.74
CA ASP A 7 -5.28 21.78 19.24
C ASP A 7 -4.97 22.92 20.23
N SER A 8 -3.70 23.34 20.23
CA SER A 8 -3.22 24.53 20.92
C SER A 8 -3.74 25.72 20.15
N ILE A 9 -4.78 26.37 20.69
CA ILE A 9 -5.19 27.70 20.26
C ILE A 9 -4.01 28.62 20.59
N THR A 10 -3.11 28.82 19.63
CA THR A 10 -1.98 29.72 19.76
C THR A 10 -2.47 31.14 19.51
N TRP A 11 -2.93 31.79 20.57
CA TRP A 11 -3.14 33.23 20.57
C TRP A 11 -1.81 33.90 20.27
N THR A 12 -1.78 34.81 19.31
CA THR A 12 -0.61 35.68 19.16
C THR A 12 -0.46 36.51 20.45
N MET A 13 0.77 36.88 20.82
CA MET A 13 1.01 37.71 22.02
C MET A 13 0.21 39.02 21.99
N ALA A 14 -0.13 39.52 20.80
CA ALA A 14 -0.98 40.69 20.61
C ALA A 14 -2.44 40.40 20.96
N GLU A 15 -3.01 39.30 20.46
CA GLU A 15 -4.39 38.88 20.76
C GLU A 15 -4.55 38.54 22.24
N TYR A 16 -3.56 37.85 22.84
CA TYR A 16 -3.58 37.54 24.27
C TYR A 16 -3.54 38.83 25.11
N GLY A 17 -2.73 39.81 24.71
CA GLY A 17 -2.69 41.12 25.35
C GLY A 17 -3.99 41.92 25.22
N GLN A 18 -4.68 41.84 24.08
CA GLN A 18 -6.00 42.46 23.90
C GLN A 18 -7.07 41.81 24.78
N PHE A 19 -7.12 40.48 24.81
CA PHE A 19 -8.06 39.75 25.65
C PHE A 19 -7.84 40.00 27.14
N GLN A 20 -6.58 40.07 27.60
CA GLN A 20 -6.30 40.43 29.00
C GLN A 20 -6.80 41.84 29.34
N ASN A 21 -6.67 42.80 28.43
CA ASN A 21 -7.17 44.16 28.63
C ASN A 21 -8.71 44.23 28.64
N GLU A 22 -9.38 43.51 27.74
CA GLU A 22 -10.85 43.42 27.72
C GLU A 22 -11.39 42.76 29.00
N LEU A 23 -10.76 41.67 29.45
CA LEU A 23 -11.13 40.99 30.69
C LEU A 23 -10.95 41.91 31.92
N LEU A 24 -9.88 42.72 31.94
CA LEU A 24 -9.64 43.70 32.99
C LEU A 24 -10.66 44.84 32.97
N ASN A 25 -11.02 45.34 31.79
CA ASN A 25 -12.05 46.37 31.61
C ASN A 25 -13.43 45.88 32.07
N LEU A 26 -13.83 44.67 31.67
CA LEU A 26 -15.08 44.03 32.11
C LEU A 26 -15.11 43.86 33.63
N LYS A 27 -13.98 43.50 34.25
CA LYS A 27 -13.87 43.39 35.72
C LYS A 27 -14.08 44.74 36.40
N HIS A 28 -13.49 45.82 35.88
CA HIS A 28 -13.69 47.17 36.40
C HIS A 28 -15.12 47.68 36.23
N GLU A 29 -15.75 47.39 35.09
CA GLU A 29 -17.14 47.77 34.83
C GLU A 29 -18.12 47.03 35.74
N ASN A 30 -17.92 45.73 35.92
CA ASN A 30 -18.74 44.92 36.83
C ASN A 30 -18.58 45.38 38.29
N GLN A 31 -17.37 45.79 38.69
CA GLN A 31 -17.14 46.37 40.02
C GLN A 31 -17.86 47.72 40.18
N LYS A 32 -17.87 48.59 39.16
CA LYS A 32 -18.63 49.85 39.17
C LYS A 32 -20.14 49.58 39.28
N LEU A 33 -20.66 48.63 38.50
CA LEU A 33 -22.08 48.26 38.55
C LEU A 33 -22.48 47.73 39.93
N LYS A 34 -21.61 46.92 40.55
CA LYS A 34 -21.82 46.42 41.90
C LYS A 34 -21.86 47.55 42.93
N SER A 35 -20.90 48.47 42.90
CA SER A 35 -20.90 49.64 43.80
C SER A 35 -22.11 50.57 43.57
N ASN A 36 -22.56 50.73 42.33
CA ASN A 36 -23.78 51.49 42.04
C ASN A 36 -25.03 50.79 42.60
N SER A 37 -25.14 49.47 42.44
CA SER A 37 -26.23 48.67 43.00
C SER A 37 -26.29 48.79 44.52
N GLU A 38 -25.15 48.67 45.20
CA GLU A 38 -25.05 48.83 46.65
C GLU A 38 -25.48 50.23 47.09
N ARG A 39 -25.10 51.27 46.33
CA ARG A 39 -25.50 52.66 46.59
C ARG A 39 -27.00 52.89 46.39
N TYR A 40 -27.62 52.23 45.41
CA TYR A 40 -29.06 52.27 45.22
C TYR A 40 -29.81 51.56 46.37
N GLU A 41 -29.31 50.42 46.84
CA GLU A 41 -29.89 49.73 48.01
C GLU A 41 -29.79 50.59 49.28
N GLU A 42 -28.68 51.30 49.50
CA GLU A 42 -28.54 52.24 50.62
C GLU A 42 -29.50 53.44 50.50
N LEU A 43 -29.68 53.99 49.29
CA LEU A 43 -30.64 55.08 49.05
C LEU A 43 -32.08 54.62 49.28
N ILE A 44 -32.42 53.39 48.92
CA ILE A 44 -33.75 52.81 49.19
C ILE A 44 -33.99 52.65 50.70
N LYS A 45 -32.96 52.32 51.48
CA LYS A 45 -33.04 52.24 52.96
C LYS A 45 -33.19 53.62 53.62
N LEU A 46 -32.69 54.68 52.98
CA LEU A 46 -32.76 56.07 53.48
C LEU A 46 -33.98 56.85 52.98
N ALA A 47 -34.67 56.37 51.93
CA ALA A 47 -35.86 57.01 51.42
C ALA A 47 -37.03 56.89 52.43
N PRO A 48 -37.62 58.01 52.88
CA PRO A 48 -38.80 57.97 53.75
C PRO A 48 -39.94 57.24 53.01
N ASN A 49 -40.54 56.26 53.67
CA ASN A 49 -41.69 55.55 53.12
C ASN A 49 -42.84 56.57 52.92
N PRO A 50 -43.31 56.82 51.68
CA PRO A 50 -44.34 57.83 51.42
C PRO A 50 -45.68 57.53 52.11
N TYR A 51 -45.89 56.29 52.55
CA TYR A 51 -47.04 55.92 53.38
C TYR A 51 -46.99 56.49 54.81
N PHE A 52 -45.81 56.79 55.35
CA PHE A 52 -45.66 57.25 56.74
C PHE A 52 -46.01 58.75 56.90
N GLU A 53 -45.71 59.59 55.90
CA GLU A 53 -46.08 61.01 55.91
C GLU A 53 -47.60 61.21 55.73
N ILE A 54 -48.24 60.37 54.91
CA ILE A 54 -49.71 60.42 54.69
C ILE A 54 -50.48 60.04 55.98
N ILE A 55 -49.94 59.12 56.79
CA ILE A 55 -50.55 58.73 58.07
C ILE A 55 -50.39 59.82 59.14
N ASN A 56 -49.24 60.51 59.18
CA ASN A 56 -49.03 61.61 60.12
C ASN A 56 -49.90 62.84 59.80
N LEU A 57 -50.14 63.13 58.51
CA LEU A 57 -51.06 64.20 58.10
C LEU A 57 -52.52 63.89 58.42
N ARG A 58 -52.94 62.61 58.42
CA ARG A 58 -54.29 62.20 58.86
C ARG A 58 -54.48 62.35 60.37
N LYS A 59 -53.47 62.07 61.20
CA LYS A 59 -53.56 62.27 62.66
C LYS A 59 -53.66 63.74 63.08
N ALA A 60 -53.02 64.67 62.34
CA ALA A 60 -53.07 66.09 62.64
C ALA A 60 -54.41 66.77 62.28
N LEU A 61 -55.24 66.13 61.43
CA LEU A 61 -56.54 66.65 61.00
C LEU A 61 -57.68 66.28 61.96
N ASP A 62 -57.59 65.13 62.64
CA ASP A 62 -58.62 64.62 63.56
C ASP A 62 -58.62 65.30 64.94
N GLU A 63 -57.56 66.03 65.32
CA GLU A 63 -57.46 66.71 66.63
C GLU A 63 -58.06 68.14 66.66
N LYS A 64 -58.52 68.70 65.53
CA LYS A 64 -58.97 70.11 65.44
C LYS A 64 -60.48 70.34 65.29
N SER A 65 -61.34 69.36 65.60
CA SER A 65 -62.79 69.58 65.53
C SER A 65 -63.57 69.01 66.73
N LYS A 66 -63.82 69.88 67.73
CA LYS A 66 -65.05 69.91 68.56
C LYS A 66 -65.09 71.12 69.51
N PRO A 67 -66.15 71.96 69.50
CA PRO A 67 -66.33 73.08 70.44
C PRO A 67 -67.16 72.67 71.66
N LYS A 68 -66.89 73.26 72.82
CA LYS A 68 -67.78 73.28 74.00
C LYS A 68 -67.59 74.59 74.77
N ASP A 69 -68.49 75.54 74.55
CA ASP A 69 -68.78 76.61 75.51
C ASP A 69 -69.86 76.10 76.49
N ASP A 70 -69.75 76.51 77.76
CA ASP A 70 -70.79 76.36 78.78
C ASP A 70 -70.96 77.71 79.52
N PRO A 71 -72.10 78.41 79.35
CA PRO A 71 -72.31 79.77 79.87
C PRO A 71 -73.20 79.74 81.10
N SER A 72 -72.64 79.93 82.30
CA SER A 72 -73.36 80.50 83.46
C SER A 72 -72.48 80.48 84.70
N LYS A 73 -72.12 81.68 85.21
CA LYS A 73 -71.88 81.98 86.63
C LYS A 73 -71.49 83.47 86.87
N LEU A 74 -72.35 84.16 87.64
CA LEU A 74 -72.07 85.25 88.61
C LEU A 74 -71.67 86.65 88.10
N LYS A 75 -72.03 87.79 88.71
CA LYS A 75 -73.05 88.25 89.71
C LYS A 75 -72.83 89.78 89.81
N PHE A 76 -73.86 90.63 89.73
CA PHE A 76 -73.85 92.02 90.22
C PHE A 76 -75.29 92.58 90.35
N PRO A 77 -75.55 93.65 91.12
CA PRO A 77 -76.58 93.72 92.15
C PRO A 77 -77.86 94.47 91.73
N LEU A 78 -78.87 94.41 92.60
CA LEU A 78 -80.18 95.07 92.49
C LEU A 78 -80.07 96.53 91.99
N PHE A 79 -80.37 96.74 90.71
CA PHE A 79 -80.42 98.04 90.06
C PHE A 79 -81.71 98.78 90.44
N SER A 80 -81.58 99.89 91.15
CA SER A 80 -82.67 100.85 91.33
C SER A 80 -82.83 101.70 90.06
N ARG A 81 -84.08 102.11 89.76
CA ARG A 81 -84.47 102.86 88.55
C ARG A 81 -83.56 104.06 88.26
N GLN A 82 -83.09 104.75 89.29
CA GLN A 82 -82.20 105.91 89.17
C GLN A 82 -80.85 105.54 88.54
N ILE A 83 -80.26 104.40 88.94
CA ILE A 83 -78.93 104.00 88.48
C ILE A 83 -78.98 103.52 87.03
N ALA A 84 -80.04 102.82 86.62
CA ALA A 84 -80.22 102.38 85.23
C ALA A 84 -80.39 103.58 84.27
N LEU A 85 -81.17 104.60 84.67
CA LEU A 85 -81.33 105.83 83.89
C LEU A 85 -80.04 106.64 83.82
N GLU A 86 -79.24 106.71 84.89
CA GLU A 86 -77.93 107.38 84.85
C GLU A 86 -76.90 106.63 84.00
N CYS A 87 -76.88 105.29 84.03
CA CYS A 87 -76.00 104.48 83.18
C CYS A 87 -76.36 104.65 81.70
N LEU A 88 -77.64 104.55 81.33
CA LEU A 88 -78.07 104.74 79.94
C LEU A 88 -77.80 106.17 79.44
N LYS A 89 -77.96 107.19 80.31
CA LYS A 89 -77.59 108.57 79.98
C LYS A 89 -76.08 108.81 79.89
N LYS A 90 -75.25 108.02 80.59
CA LYS A 90 -73.79 108.04 80.43
C LYS A 90 -73.35 107.39 79.12
N VAL A 91 -73.89 106.21 78.80
CA VAL A 91 -73.60 105.51 77.53
C VAL A 91 -74.04 106.35 76.33
N ARG A 92 -75.16 107.09 76.44
CA ARG A 92 -75.61 108.06 75.41
C ARG A 92 -74.60 109.19 75.13
N LYS A 93 -73.68 109.47 76.05
CA LYS A 93 -72.69 110.56 75.93
C LYS A 93 -71.32 110.09 75.44
N GLU A 94 -71.12 108.80 75.19
CA GLU A 94 -69.86 108.27 74.64
C GLU A 94 -69.93 108.25 73.09
N GLU A 95 -69.02 108.95 72.41
CA GLU A 95 -69.05 109.29 70.97
C GLU A 95 -68.75 108.13 69.99
N LEU A 96 -68.87 106.86 70.40
CA LEU A 96 -68.48 105.68 69.59
C LEU A 96 -69.55 104.58 69.54
N LEU A 97 -70.83 104.96 69.45
CA LEU A 97 -71.91 104.00 69.20
C LEU A 97 -72.18 103.91 67.69
N THR A 98 -72.36 102.68 67.18
CA THR A 98 -72.83 102.46 65.81
C THR A 98 -74.32 102.78 65.68
N ASP A 99 -74.79 103.18 64.49
CA ASP A 99 -76.18 103.63 64.25
C ASP A 99 -77.25 102.68 64.82
N ASP A 100 -77.03 101.36 64.71
CA ASP A 100 -77.95 100.35 65.25
C ASP A 100 -77.94 100.27 66.79
N GLN A 101 -76.80 100.53 67.42
CA GLN A 101 -76.65 100.56 68.88
C GLN A 101 -77.23 101.85 69.49
N GLU A 102 -77.10 102.98 68.79
CA GLU A 102 -77.70 104.25 69.21
C GLU A 102 -79.24 104.18 69.13
N LEU A 103 -79.78 103.57 68.06
CA LEU A 103 -81.22 103.32 67.92
C LEU A 103 -81.75 102.41 69.04
N LEU A 104 -81.03 101.34 69.38
CA LEU A 104 -81.41 100.46 70.49
C LEU A 104 -81.37 101.18 71.85
N LEU A 105 -80.38 102.07 72.07
CA LEU A 105 -80.25 102.84 73.29
C LEU A 105 -81.40 103.85 73.48
N GLU A 106 -81.81 104.54 72.41
CA GLU A 106 -82.97 105.45 72.43
C GLU A 106 -84.29 104.70 72.69
N GLN A 107 -84.46 103.53 72.06
CA GLN A 107 -85.61 102.67 72.32
C GLN A 107 -85.67 102.22 73.79
N LEU A 108 -84.54 101.86 74.39
CA LEU A 108 -84.47 101.48 75.80
C LEU A 108 -84.78 102.66 76.73
N LEU A 109 -84.29 103.87 76.46
CA LEU A 109 -84.62 105.07 77.24
C LEU A 109 -86.11 105.41 77.18
N ALA A 110 -86.72 105.35 75.99
CA ALA A 110 -88.15 105.61 75.80
C ALA A 110 -89.03 104.59 76.54
N ILE A 111 -88.65 103.30 76.53
CA ILE A 111 -89.36 102.25 77.28
C ILE A 111 -89.26 102.49 78.79
N PHE A 112 -88.11 102.94 79.29
CA PHE A 112 -87.92 103.27 80.72
C PHE A 112 -88.70 104.51 81.18
N GLU A 113 -88.96 105.48 80.29
CA GLU A 113 -89.75 106.66 80.59
C GLU A 113 -91.28 106.41 80.51
N HIS A 114 -91.75 105.50 79.65
CA HIS A 114 -93.17 105.24 79.46
C HIS A 114 -93.78 104.11 80.31
N MET A 115 -93.01 103.16 80.83
CA MET A 115 -93.59 102.02 81.59
C MET A 115 -93.79 102.25 83.10
N TRP A 116 -93.63 103.46 83.65
CA TRP A 116 -93.81 103.67 85.11
C TRP A 116 -94.31 105.09 85.53
N PRO A 117 -95.65 105.33 85.60
CA PRO A 117 -96.22 106.64 85.93
C PRO A 117 -96.78 106.76 87.36
N LYS A 118 -96.43 107.86 88.07
CA LYS A 118 -97.21 108.62 89.09
C LYS A 118 -96.48 109.96 89.30
N GLY A 119 -97.06 111.15 89.29
CA GLY A 119 -98.42 111.63 89.12
C GLY A 119 -98.48 113.08 89.66
N GLY A 120 -99.33 113.94 89.06
CA GLY A 120 -99.89 115.12 89.74
C GLY A 120 -99.62 116.50 89.14
N GLN A 121 -100.73 117.14 88.72
CA GLN A 121 -100.99 118.57 88.44
C GLN A 121 -100.51 119.11 87.08
N ALA A 122 -101.33 119.50 86.08
CA ALA A 122 -102.66 120.10 85.93
C ALA A 122 -102.55 121.54 85.36
N ASP A 123 -102.95 121.64 84.09
CA ASP A 123 -103.57 122.76 83.36
C ASP A 123 -103.03 124.19 83.48
N THR A 124 -102.60 124.75 82.34
CA THR A 124 -103.16 126.00 81.80
C THR A 124 -102.82 126.19 80.30
N ALA A 125 -103.91 126.44 79.55
CA ALA A 125 -104.15 126.80 78.16
C ALA A 125 -103.10 127.54 77.28
N ARG A 126 -102.97 127.01 76.03
CA ARG A 126 -103.00 127.61 74.65
C ARG A 126 -102.27 128.94 74.36
N PRO A 127 -101.58 129.09 73.18
CA PRO A 127 -102.30 129.31 71.92
C PRO A 127 -101.69 128.83 70.56
N ASN A 128 -102.62 128.76 69.59
CA ASN A 128 -102.58 129.02 68.13
C ASN A 128 -101.91 128.08 67.12
N GLU A 129 -102.79 127.36 66.39
CA GLU A 129 -102.59 126.60 65.15
C GLU A 129 -102.68 127.52 63.92
N SER A 130 -101.59 127.65 63.14
CA SER A 130 -101.67 127.93 61.67
C SER A 130 -100.36 127.65 60.90
N THR A 131 -99.41 126.88 61.45
CA THR A 131 -98.06 126.78 60.84
C THR A 131 -97.38 125.40 60.91
N ILE A 132 -98.13 124.30 61.12
CA ILE A 132 -97.51 122.96 61.32
C ILE A 132 -97.85 121.92 60.22
N GLU A 133 -98.85 122.14 59.36
CA GLU A 133 -99.19 121.15 58.31
C GLU A 133 -98.25 121.11 57.09
N ASP A 134 -97.40 122.13 56.87
CA ASP A 134 -96.57 122.22 55.64
C ASP A 134 -95.12 121.69 55.76
N ILE A 135 -94.68 121.27 56.96
CA ILE A 135 -93.30 120.82 57.20
C ILE A 135 -93.20 119.27 57.29
N SER A 136 -94.29 118.58 57.62
CA SER A 136 -94.29 117.10 57.75
C SER A 136 -94.24 116.37 56.41
N SER A 137 -94.88 116.88 55.35
CA SER A 137 -94.93 116.18 54.06
C SER A 137 -93.59 116.24 53.30
N LYS A 138 -92.80 117.31 53.46
CA LYS A 138 -91.50 117.48 52.78
C LYS A 138 -90.36 116.63 53.37
N ALA A 139 -90.36 116.38 54.68
CA ALA A 139 -89.30 115.61 55.34
C ALA A 139 -89.37 114.12 54.99
N GLU A 140 -90.58 113.56 54.91
CA GLU A 140 -90.83 112.15 54.61
C GLU A 140 -90.58 111.84 53.13
N GLN A 141 -90.96 112.77 52.24
CA GLN A 141 -90.69 112.69 50.81
C GLN A 141 -89.18 112.75 50.49
N LYS A 142 -88.40 113.52 51.26
CA LYS A 142 -86.93 113.56 51.16
C LYS A 142 -86.28 112.25 51.62
N ARG A 143 -86.76 111.66 52.73
CA ARG A 143 -86.21 110.40 53.27
C ARG A 143 -86.47 109.21 52.35
N VAL A 144 -87.67 109.13 51.73
CA VAL A 144 -88.01 108.12 50.71
C VAL A 144 -87.18 108.33 49.45
N SER A 145 -86.96 109.58 49.02
CA SER A 145 -86.08 109.90 47.89
C SER A 145 -84.63 109.47 48.14
N ASP A 146 -84.10 109.72 49.34
CA ASP A 146 -82.73 109.35 49.71
C ASP A 146 -82.55 107.82 49.81
N LEU A 147 -83.54 107.10 50.36
CA LEU A 147 -83.53 105.64 50.40
C LEU A 147 -83.67 105.02 49.01
N ASN A 148 -84.55 105.56 48.15
CA ASN A 148 -84.62 105.13 46.75
C ASN A 148 -83.33 105.43 45.99
N GLY A 149 -82.66 106.54 46.27
CA GLY A 149 -81.33 106.85 45.72
C GLY A 149 -80.28 105.83 46.15
N LYS A 150 -80.23 105.47 47.43
CA LYS A 150 -79.32 104.43 47.96
C LYS A 150 -79.63 103.03 47.44
N LEU A 151 -80.91 102.66 47.33
CA LEU A 151 -81.34 101.40 46.73
C LEU A 151 -80.95 101.34 45.27
N LYS A 152 -81.19 102.40 44.49
CA LYS A 152 -80.82 102.48 43.08
C LYS A 152 -79.31 102.34 42.90
N LEU A 153 -78.50 103.05 43.67
CA LEU A 153 -77.03 102.91 43.65
C LEU A 153 -76.58 101.50 44.03
N SER A 154 -77.20 100.89 45.04
CA SER A 154 -76.86 99.52 45.46
C SER A 154 -77.24 98.48 44.40
N LEU A 155 -78.34 98.71 43.68
CA LEU A 155 -78.82 97.87 42.59
C LEU A 155 -77.92 98.02 41.36
N GLU A 156 -77.50 99.25 41.02
CA GLU A 156 -76.49 99.52 39.99
C GLU A 156 -75.14 98.84 40.31
N VAL A 157 -74.66 98.91 41.55
CA VAL A 157 -73.43 98.22 41.99
C VAL A 157 -73.59 96.69 41.92
N LEU A 158 -74.77 96.16 42.26
CA LEU A 158 -75.04 94.72 42.14
C LEU A 158 -75.11 94.28 40.68
N GLU A 159 -75.71 95.08 39.80
CA GLU A 159 -75.73 94.84 38.35
C GLU A 159 -74.33 94.87 37.75
N GLU A 160 -73.49 95.84 38.15
CA GLU A 160 -72.08 95.89 37.74
C GLU A 160 -71.29 94.67 38.25
N LYS A 161 -71.51 94.24 39.50
CA LYS A 161 -70.92 93.01 40.02
C LYS A 161 -71.39 91.76 39.29
N CYS A 162 -72.68 91.68 38.93
CA CYS A 162 -73.21 90.57 38.14
C CYS A 162 -72.55 90.53 36.76
N LYS A 163 -72.44 91.68 36.07
CA LYS A 163 -71.73 91.78 34.78
C LYS A 163 -70.27 91.37 34.89
N ALA A 164 -69.58 91.80 35.95
CA ALA A 164 -68.18 91.41 36.18
C ALA A 164 -68.04 89.90 36.43
N ILE A 165 -68.97 89.30 37.17
CA ILE A 165 -69.02 87.85 37.40
C ILE A 165 -69.32 87.09 36.11
N GLU A 166 -70.26 87.57 35.28
CA GLU A 166 -70.56 86.99 33.96
C GLU A 166 -69.32 87.01 33.07
N ILE A 167 -68.62 88.15 32.98
CA ILE A 167 -67.37 88.27 32.20
C ILE A 167 -66.29 87.30 32.73
N ALA A 168 -66.12 87.21 34.04
CA ALA A 168 -65.14 86.30 34.65
C ALA A 168 -65.51 84.83 34.41
N LEU A 169 -66.80 84.49 34.49
CA LEU A 169 -67.30 83.15 34.23
C LEU A 169 -67.07 82.77 32.77
N ASP A 170 -67.42 83.64 31.82
CA ASP A 170 -67.19 83.42 30.39
C ASP A 170 -65.69 83.24 30.08
N SER A 171 -64.82 84.04 30.69
CA SER A 171 -63.36 83.88 30.58
C SER A 171 -62.91 82.50 31.11
N THR A 172 -63.41 82.09 32.27
CA THR A 172 -63.06 80.81 32.89
C THR A 172 -63.57 79.62 32.07
N VAL A 173 -64.78 79.73 31.50
CA VAL A 173 -65.35 78.71 30.59
C VAL A 173 -64.51 78.58 29.34
N LYS A 174 -64.07 79.71 28.76
CA LYS A 174 -63.18 79.71 27.61
C LYS A 174 -61.84 79.04 27.92
N GLU A 175 -61.19 79.39 29.03
CA GLU A 175 -59.96 78.75 29.48
C GLU A 175 -60.14 77.24 29.69
N ASN A 176 -61.26 76.81 30.28
CA ASN A 176 -61.57 75.39 30.46
C ASN A 176 -61.72 74.66 29.12
N ASN A 177 -62.37 75.29 28.14
CA ASN A 177 -62.50 74.74 26.80
C ASN A 177 -61.13 74.63 26.10
N ASP A 178 -60.28 75.65 26.23
CA ASP A 178 -58.92 75.63 25.67
C ASP A 178 -58.06 74.52 26.32
N LEU A 179 -58.17 74.33 27.64
CA LEU A 179 -57.52 73.24 28.36
C LEU A 179 -58.02 71.87 27.92
N ARG A 180 -59.33 71.70 27.69
CA ARG A 180 -59.89 70.45 27.17
C ARG A 180 -59.39 70.12 25.76
N ILE A 181 -59.33 71.12 24.88
CA ILE A 181 -58.77 70.96 23.53
C ILE A 181 -57.30 70.55 23.63
N LYS A 182 -56.51 71.24 24.46
CA LYS A 182 -55.09 70.92 24.66
C LYS A 182 -54.91 69.52 25.24
N ASN A 183 -55.77 69.10 26.17
CA ASN A 183 -55.71 67.76 26.74
C ASN A 183 -56.04 66.68 25.70
N SER A 184 -57.03 66.92 24.84
CA SER A 184 -57.33 66.02 23.72
C SER A 184 -56.17 65.93 22.71
N GLN A 185 -55.51 67.05 22.41
CA GLN A 185 -54.31 67.05 21.56
C GLN A 185 -53.16 66.25 22.20
N LEU A 186 -52.95 66.39 23.51
CA LEU A 186 -51.92 65.65 24.23
C LEU A 186 -52.21 64.14 24.27
N GLU A 187 -53.46 63.73 24.45
CA GLU A 187 -53.83 62.30 24.36
C GLU A 187 -53.59 61.74 22.95
N ASN A 188 -53.94 62.48 21.88
CA ASN A 188 -53.65 62.06 20.52
C ASN A 188 -52.14 61.94 20.25
N GLN A 189 -51.34 62.89 20.77
CA GLN A 189 -49.87 62.83 20.67
C GLN A 189 -49.31 61.62 21.42
N LYS A 190 -49.82 61.35 22.62
CA LYS A 190 -49.45 60.17 23.42
C LYS A 190 -49.78 58.87 22.68
N GLU A 191 -50.95 58.77 22.06
CA GLU A 191 -51.34 57.58 21.28
C GLU A 191 -50.45 57.38 20.05
N THR A 192 -50.10 58.46 19.35
CA THR A 192 -49.13 58.43 18.24
C THR A 192 -47.76 57.95 18.72
N LEU A 193 -47.27 58.46 19.86
CA LEU A 193 -46.00 58.04 20.45
C LEU A 193 -46.01 56.57 20.90
N ILE A 194 -47.14 56.04 21.38
CA ILE A 194 -47.29 54.62 21.73
C ILE A 194 -47.15 53.76 20.47
N ILE A 195 -47.78 54.15 19.35
CA ILE A 195 -47.66 53.46 18.07
C ILE A 195 -46.21 53.51 17.56
N ASP A 196 -45.57 54.67 17.61
CA ASP A 196 -44.17 54.83 17.20
C ASP A 196 -43.20 54.01 18.06
N LEU A 197 -43.47 53.89 19.37
CA LEU A 197 -42.69 53.04 20.27
C LEU A 197 -42.88 51.55 19.95
N ALA A 198 -44.11 51.11 19.70
CA ALA A 198 -44.40 49.74 19.33
C ALA A 198 -43.73 49.34 18.01
N ASN A 199 -43.78 50.21 16.99
CA ASN A 199 -43.10 50.00 15.71
C ASN A 199 -41.58 49.91 15.90
N ARG A 200 -40.99 50.76 16.74
CA ARG A 200 -39.56 50.69 17.06
C ARG A 200 -39.18 49.41 17.82
N GLU A 201 -40.04 48.93 18.72
CA GLU A 201 -39.82 47.65 19.41
C GLU A 201 -39.84 46.47 18.42
N GLU A 202 -40.73 46.50 17.43
CA GLU A 202 -40.78 45.52 16.34
C GLU A 202 -39.51 45.57 15.48
N GLU A 203 -39.08 46.76 15.04
CA GLU A 203 -37.82 46.94 14.29
C GLU A 203 -36.60 46.40 15.07
N VAL A 204 -36.54 46.65 16.38
CA VAL A 204 -35.46 46.15 17.24
C VAL A 204 -35.55 44.62 17.39
N SER A 205 -36.76 44.06 17.49
CA SER A 205 -36.97 42.61 17.52
C SER A 205 -36.48 41.94 16.24
N ASP A 206 -36.84 42.48 15.08
CA ASP A 206 -36.41 41.98 13.77
C ASP A 206 -34.89 42.10 13.59
N ALA A 207 -34.30 43.23 14.00
CA ALA A 207 -32.85 43.40 13.96
C ALA A 207 -32.11 42.39 14.85
N ARG A 208 -32.65 42.07 16.04
CA ARG A 208 -32.08 41.04 16.92
C ARG A 208 -32.18 39.64 16.30
N GLN A 209 -33.29 39.32 15.66
CA GLN A 209 -33.48 38.05 14.98
C GLN A 209 -32.51 37.91 13.80
N ALA A 210 -32.39 38.94 12.96
CA ALA A 210 -31.44 38.96 11.84
C ALA A 210 -29.98 38.83 12.31
N LEU A 211 -29.63 39.47 13.44
CA LEU A 211 -28.29 39.33 14.03
C LEU A 211 -28.02 37.89 14.47
N LYS A 212 -29.00 37.23 15.08
CA LYS A 212 -28.90 35.83 15.52
C LYS A 212 -28.72 34.88 14.34
N GLU A 213 -29.47 35.08 13.27
CA GLU A 213 -29.34 34.31 12.03
C GLU A 213 -27.98 34.52 11.37
N LYS A 214 -27.50 35.77 11.33
CA LYS A 214 -26.15 36.10 10.83
C LYS A 214 -25.06 35.36 11.60
N TYR A 215 -25.10 35.39 12.94
CA TYR A 215 -24.13 34.64 13.76
C TYR A 215 -24.19 33.14 13.51
N ALA A 216 -25.38 32.55 13.35
CA ALA A 216 -25.52 31.13 13.03
C ALA A 216 -24.87 30.78 11.68
N ILE A 217 -25.02 31.64 10.67
CA ILE A 217 -24.39 31.48 9.36
C ILE A 217 -22.86 31.60 9.47
N GLU A 218 -22.35 32.56 10.25
CA GLU A 218 -20.91 32.72 10.47
C GLU A 218 -20.30 31.49 11.15
N CYS A 219 -20.95 30.93 12.19
CA CYS A 219 -20.49 29.68 12.81
C CYS A 219 -20.48 28.51 11.81
N SER A 220 -21.53 28.33 11.00
CA SER A 220 -21.57 27.27 10.00
C SER A 220 -20.50 27.44 8.92
N ARG A 221 -20.17 28.68 8.54
CA ARG A 221 -19.09 28.98 7.61
C ARG A 221 -17.73 28.58 8.18
N GLU A 222 -17.46 28.91 9.44
CA GLU A 222 -16.20 28.53 10.11
C GLU A 222 -16.04 27.00 10.18
N GLU A 223 -17.11 26.27 10.49
CA GLU A 223 -17.10 24.80 10.47
C GLU A 223 -16.74 24.24 9.08
N LEU A 224 -17.33 24.79 8.01
CA LEU A 224 -17.04 24.39 6.63
C LEU A 224 -15.61 24.75 6.21
N ASP A 225 -15.08 25.90 6.62
CA ASP A 225 -13.70 26.30 6.34
C ASP A 225 -12.70 25.36 7.02
N LEU A 226 -13.04 24.89 8.23
CA LEU A 226 -12.24 23.93 8.99
C LEU A 226 -12.29 22.53 8.36
N GLU A 227 -13.45 22.09 7.88
CA GLU A 227 -13.61 20.85 7.12
C GLU A 227 -12.86 20.89 5.78
N ASN A 228 -12.97 22.00 5.03
CA ASN A 228 -12.20 22.20 3.79
C ASN A 228 -10.69 22.14 4.04
N SER A 229 -10.21 22.74 5.13
CA SER A 229 -8.80 22.70 5.51
C SER A 229 -8.33 21.27 5.82
N LYS A 230 -9.17 20.46 6.50
CA LYS A 230 -8.90 19.03 6.74
C LYS A 230 -8.86 18.23 5.45
N LEU A 231 -9.84 18.41 4.57
CA LEU A 231 -9.92 17.71 3.29
C LEU A 231 -8.72 18.05 2.39
N LYS A 232 -8.29 19.31 2.36
CA LYS A 232 -7.11 19.73 1.59
C LYS A 232 -5.83 19.06 2.06
N ARG A 233 -5.60 18.99 3.39
CA ARG A 233 -4.44 18.26 3.95
C ARG A 233 -4.49 16.77 3.62
N ASN A 234 -5.67 16.15 3.65
CA ASN A 234 -5.81 14.74 3.29
C ASN A 234 -5.53 14.50 1.80
N LEU A 235 -5.98 15.40 0.92
CA LEU A 235 -5.64 15.37 -0.50
C LEU A 235 -4.13 15.44 -0.72
N GLU A 236 -3.43 16.38 -0.08
CA GLU A 236 -1.98 16.53 -0.19
C GLU A 236 -1.22 15.26 0.26
N LYS A 237 -1.66 14.63 1.37
CA LYS A 237 -1.09 13.35 1.83
C LYS A 237 -1.27 12.23 0.82
N LEU A 238 -2.48 12.08 0.27
CA LEU A 238 -2.78 11.04 -0.72
C LEU A 238 -2.01 11.27 -2.03
N GLU A 239 -1.87 12.51 -2.47
CA GLU A 239 -1.07 12.86 -3.64
C GLU A 239 0.41 12.50 -3.45
N GLN A 240 0.95 12.74 -2.25
CA GLN A 240 2.33 12.37 -1.91
C GLN A 240 2.52 10.85 -1.88
N GLU A 241 1.61 10.10 -1.25
CA GLU A 241 1.64 8.64 -1.23
C GLU A 241 1.56 8.05 -2.65
N ILE A 242 0.68 8.57 -3.50
CA ILE A 242 0.60 8.18 -4.92
C ILE A 242 1.93 8.44 -5.64
N LYS A 243 2.58 9.59 -5.38
CA LYS A 243 3.86 9.94 -5.98
C LYS A 243 4.98 9.00 -5.53
N GLU A 244 5.01 8.63 -4.25
CA GLU A 244 5.96 7.67 -3.69
C GLU A 244 5.75 6.27 -4.25
N LEU A 245 4.50 5.79 -4.32
CA LEU A 245 4.17 4.48 -4.91
C LEU A 245 4.54 4.42 -6.40
N ARG A 246 4.24 5.47 -7.16
CA ARG A 246 4.61 5.55 -8.59
C ARG A 246 6.11 5.68 -8.80
N GLY A 247 6.82 6.41 -7.94
CA GLY A 247 8.26 6.58 -8.03
C GLY A 247 9.00 5.31 -7.62
N ASN A 248 8.89 4.93 -6.35
CA ASN A 248 9.66 3.85 -5.76
C ASN A 248 9.25 2.48 -6.32
N GLY A 249 7.95 2.23 -6.49
CA GLY A 249 7.46 0.97 -7.05
C GLY A 249 7.88 0.76 -8.51
N ALA A 250 7.88 1.81 -9.33
CA ALA A 250 8.32 1.69 -10.72
C ALA A 250 9.84 1.54 -10.84
N ILE A 251 10.63 2.16 -9.96
CA ILE A 251 12.10 2.04 -9.96
C ILE A 251 12.51 0.62 -9.54
N THR A 252 11.98 0.13 -8.43
CA THR A 252 12.27 -1.22 -7.92
C THR A 252 11.92 -2.31 -8.94
N LEU A 253 10.70 -2.27 -9.51
CA LEU A 253 10.31 -3.23 -10.55
C LEU A 253 11.21 -3.15 -11.80
N LYS A 254 11.64 -1.95 -12.21
CA LYS A 254 12.56 -1.80 -13.35
C LYS A 254 13.94 -2.40 -13.05
N GLU A 255 14.41 -2.29 -11.82
CA GLU A 255 15.69 -2.87 -11.39
C GLU A 255 15.62 -4.40 -11.32
N GLU A 256 14.54 -4.95 -10.76
CA GLU A 256 14.28 -6.39 -10.73
C GLU A 256 14.18 -6.97 -12.15
N ILE A 257 13.41 -6.34 -13.05
CA ILE A 257 13.30 -6.76 -14.45
C ILE A 257 14.68 -6.75 -15.13
N LYS A 258 15.51 -5.72 -14.90
CA LYS A 258 16.88 -5.68 -15.44
C LYS A 258 17.74 -6.82 -14.90
N GLY A 259 17.62 -7.15 -13.61
CA GLY A 259 18.30 -8.29 -12.99
C GLY A 259 17.93 -9.61 -13.65
N LEU A 260 16.63 -9.88 -13.78
CA LEU A 260 16.11 -11.11 -14.41
C LEU A 260 16.49 -11.23 -15.88
N ILE A 261 16.51 -10.13 -16.64
CA ILE A 261 16.98 -10.13 -18.03
C ILE A 261 18.45 -10.56 -18.11
N LYS A 262 19.29 -10.06 -17.19
CA LYS A 262 20.71 -10.41 -17.16
C LYS A 262 20.92 -11.88 -16.80
N GLU A 263 20.24 -12.38 -15.77
CA GLU A 263 20.30 -13.78 -15.36
C GLU A 263 19.86 -14.72 -16.49
N ASN A 264 18.77 -14.39 -17.19
CA ASN A 264 18.28 -15.20 -18.31
C ASN A 264 19.27 -15.21 -19.50
N GLN A 265 19.98 -14.10 -19.74
CA GLN A 265 21.06 -14.07 -20.75
C GLN A 265 22.25 -14.96 -20.36
N GLU A 266 22.62 -14.99 -19.09
CA GLU A 266 23.70 -15.85 -18.58
C GLU A 266 23.31 -17.34 -18.65
N LEU A 267 22.09 -17.69 -18.24
CA LEU A 267 21.55 -19.04 -18.37
C LEU A 267 21.49 -19.50 -19.82
N LYS A 268 21.07 -18.63 -20.75
CA LYS A 268 21.02 -18.95 -22.18
C LYS A 268 22.41 -19.27 -22.73
N LYS A 269 23.45 -18.51 -22.37
CA LYS A 269 24.83 -18.79 -22.77
C LYS A 269 25.30 -20.14 -22.24
N SER A 270 25.07 -20.41 -20.95
CA SER A 270 25.43 -21.70 -20.35
C SER A 270 24.70 -22.88 -21.00
N PHE A 271 23.42 -22.71 -21.36
CA PHE A 271 22.67 -23.72 -22.08
C PHE A 271 23.25 -24.01 -23.47
N ASP A 272 23.61 -22.97 -24.23
CA ASP A 272 24.22 -23.13 -25.55
C ASP A 272 25.60 -23.83 -25.47
N GLU A 273 26.40 -23.52 -24.43
CA GLU A 273 27.66 -24.21 -24.14
C GLU A 273 27.45 -25.70 -23.82
N LEU A 274 26.48 -26.03 -22.96
CA LEU A 274 26.15 -27.41 -22.61
C LEU A 274 25.68 -28.21 -23.83
N LYS A 275 24.88 -27.60 -24.70
CA LYS A 275 24.43 -28.20 -25.96
C LYS A 275 25.61 -28.47 -26.91
N GLY A 276 26.58 -27.57 -26.95
CA GLY A 276 27.84 -27.78 -27.67
C GLY A 276 28.63 -28.98 -27.13
N ASN A 277 28.77 -29.05 -25.81
CA ASN A 277 29.47 -30.15 -25.14
C ASN A 277 28.77 -31.51 -25.36
N GLU A 278 27.43 -31.55 -25.31
CA GLU A 278 26.66 -32.76 -25.62
C GLU A 278 26.96 -33.26 -27.03
N HIS A 279 27.02 -32.36 -28.02
CA HIS A 279 27.36 -32.74 -29.40
C HIS A 279 28.78 -33.31 -29.52
N LEU A 280 29.76 -32.69 -28.85
CA LEU A 280 31.14 -33.19 -28.82
C LEU A 280 31.24 -34.58 -28.17
N LEU A 281 30.59 -34.78 -27.02
CA LEU A 281 30.53 -36.09 -26.36
C LEU A 281 29.88 -37.14 -27.26
N GLN A 282 28.83 -36.78 -28.00
CA GLN A 282 28.18 -37.70 -28.92
C GLN A 282 29.11 -38.13 -30.06
N ILE A 283 29.95 -37.22 -30.57
CA ILE A 283 30.98 -37.52 -31.56
C ILE A 283 32.04 -38.45 -30.96
N GLU A 284 32.56 -38.13 -29.77
CA GLU A 284 33.56 -38.96 -29.09
C GLU A 284 33.04 -40.37 -28.82
N TYR A 285 31.81 -40.50 -28.33
CA TYR A 285 31.16 -41.79 -28.11
C TYR A 285 31.08 -42.61 -29.40
N ASN A 286 30.65 -42.00 -30.51
CA ASN A 286 30.56 -42.68 -31.80
C ASN A 286 31.94 -43.13 -32.31
N ASN A 287 32.98 -42.31 -32.12
CA ASN A 287 34.35 -42.65 -32.49
C ASN A 287 34.88 -43.83 -31.67
N LEU A 288 34.69 -43.80 -30.35
CA LEU A 288 35.08 -44.90 -29.46
C LEU A 288 34.34 -46.19 -29.79
N LYS A 289 33.03 -46.10 -30.07
CA LYS A 289 32.21 -47.25 -30.47
C LYS A 289 32.71 -47.90 -31.75
N ASN A 290 33.09 -47.10 -32.75
CA ASN A 290 33.64 -47.61 -34.00
C ASN A 290 35.04 -48.21 -33.78
N SER A 291 35.93 -47.53 -33.06
CA SER A 291 37.25 -48.06 -32.72
C SER A 291 37.17 -49.39 -31.94
N ALA A 292 36.23 -49.52 -31.01
CA ALA A 292 36.01 -50.78 -30.29
C ALA A 292 35.54 -51.91 -31.23
N ARG A 293 34.69 -51.60 -32.22
CA ARG A 293 34.27 -52.57 -33.24
C ARG A 293 35.45 -53.03 -34.09
N ASP A 294 36.29 -52.09 -34.54
CA ASP A 294 37.45 -52.39 -35.37
C ASP A 294 38.44 -53.28 -34.60
N ASN A 295 38.74 -52.93 -33.34
CA ASN A 295 39.60 -53.74 -32.46
C ASN A 295 39.03 -55.15 -32.25
N MET A 296 37.71 -55.31 -32.08
CA MET A 296 37.08 -56.62 -31.96
C MET A 296 37.25 -57.46 -33.24
N GLN A 297 37.15 -56.83 -34.41
CA GLN A 297 37.36 -57.52 -35.69
C GLN A 297 38.82 -57.95 -35.85
N GLU A 298 39.77 -57.10 -35.50
CA GLU A 298 41.20 -57.43 -35.50
C GLU A 298 41.52 -58.58 -34.55
N LEU A 299 40.98 -58.56 -33.33
CA LEU A 299 41.12 -59.67 -32.37
C LEU A 299 40.55 -60.98 -32.92
N GLY A 300 39.40 -60.92 -33.62
CA GLY A 300 38.83 -62.07 -34.30
C GLY A 300 39.76 -62.64 -35.37
N ASN A 301 40.36 -61.78 -36.19
CA ASN A 301 41.32 -62.17 -37.22
C ASN A 301 42.60 -62.78 -36.62
N ILE A 302 43.13 -62.18 -35.54
CA ILE A 302 44.30 -62.70 -34.83
C ILE A 302 43.99 -64.06 -34.22
N SER A 303 42.82 -64.21 -33.58
CA SER A 303 42.38 -65.50 -33.01
C SER A 303 42.31 -66.60 -34.08
N PHE A 304 41.77 -66.27 -35.26
CA PHE A 304 41.72 -67.19 -36.39
C PHE A 304 43.13 -67.60 -36.87
N LYS A 305 44.02 -66.62 -37.11
CA LYS A 305 45.41 -66.89 -37.51
C LYS A 305 46.17 -67.72 -36.48
N ASN A 306 45.95 -67.47 -35.19
CA ASN A 306 46.57 -68.27 -34.13
C ASN A 306 46.13 -69.73 -34.18
N LYS A 307 44.83 -70.00 -34.39
CA LYS A 307 44.33 -71.38 -34.57
C LYS A 307 44.96 -72.06 -35.79
N GLU A 308 45.11 -71.33 -36.89
CA GLU A 308 45.77 -71.84 -38.10
C GLU A 308 47.24 -72.19 -37.83
N LEU A 309 47.97 -71.31 -37.13
CA LEU A 309 49.35 -71.55 -36.72
C LEU A 309 49.47 -72.72 -35.74
N GLU A 310 48.59 -72.83 -34.74
CA GLU A 310 48.54 -73.96 -33.82
C GLU A 310 48.35 -75.29 -34.55
N ASN A 311 47.44 -75.34 -35.52
CA ASN A 311 47.22 -76.53 -36.34
C ASN A 311 48.46 -76.85 -37.19
N ARG A 312 49.11 -75.83 -37.77
CA ARG A 312 50.35 -76.01 -38.53
C ARG A 312 51.49 -76.52 -37.66
N ILE A 313 51.61 -76.04 -36.42
CA ILE A 313 52.59 -76.53 -35.44
C ILE A 313 52.33 -78.01 -35.12
N LYS A 314 51.08 -78.38 -34.81
CA LYS A 314 50.73 -79.80 -34.55
C LYS A 314 51.11 -80.71 -35.72
N ASN A 315 50.80 -80.30 -36.95
CA ASN A 315 51.17 -81.07 -38.14
C ASN A 315 52.69 -81.20 -38.29
N LEU A 316 53.45 -80.12 -38.05
CA LEU A 316 54.91 -80.16 -38.09
C LEU A 316 55.51 -81.05 -36.99
N GLU A 317 54.93 -81.04 -35.79
CA GLU A 317 55.33 -81.93 -34.70
C GLU A 317 55.09 -83.41 -35.06
N GLU A 318 53.97 -83.74 -35.71
CA GLU A 318 53.68 -85.09 -36.20
C GLU A 318 54.67 -85.54 -37.29
N ILE A 319 54.96 -84.66 -38.26
CA ILE A 319 55.97 -84.91 -39.30
C ILE A 319 57.34 -85.15 -38.67
N ASN A 320 57.74 -84.35 -37.69
CA ASN A 320 59.03 -84.49 -37.02
C ASN A 320 59.13 -85.80 -36.23
N LYS A 321 58.07 -86.20 -35.53
CA LYS A 321 58.01 -87.52 -34.86
C LYS A 321 58.18 -88.67 -35.86
N LYS A 322 57.52 -88.58 -37.02
CA LYS A 322 57.66 -89.57 -38.09
C LYS A 322 59.10 -89.63 -38.61
N LEU A 323 59.69 -88.48 -38.94
CA LEU A 323 61.08 -88.41 -39.40
C LEU A 323 62.09 -88.95 -38.37
N GLN A 324 61.86 -88.70 -37.07
CA GLN A 324 62.68 -89.29 -36.01
C GLN A 324 62.59 -90.82 -35.99
N SER A 325 61.37 -91.38 -36.15
CA SER A 325 61.18 -92.82 -36.27
C SER A 325 61.92 -93.38 -37.48
N ASP A 326 61.68 -92.78 -38.66
CA ASP A 326 62.31 -93.20 -39.92
C ASP A 326 63.85 -93.14 -39.83
N TYR A 327 64.40 -92.14 -39.15
CA TYR A 327 65.85 -92.02 -38.92
C TYR A 327 66.41 -93.14 -38.04
N GLU A 328 65.73 -93.49 -36.94
CA GLU A 328 66.19 -94.59 -36.06
C GLU A 328 66.04 -95.96 -36.75
N ASP A 329 65.00 -96.14 -37.58
CA ASP A 329 64.84 -97.34 -38.42
C ASP A 329 66.00 -97.45 -39.42
N ALA A 330 66.30 -96.37 -40.17
CA ALA A 330 67.40 -96.34 -41.14
C ALA A 330 68.78 -96.56 -40.49
N LYS A 331 69.00 -96.01 -39.29
CA LYS A 331 70.20 -96.23 -38.49
C LYS A 331 70.34 -97.68 -38.06
N THR A 332 69.23 -98.31 -37.66
CA THR A 332 69.19 -99.73 -37.29
C THR A 332 69.47 -100.61 -38.51
N GLU A 333 68.84 -100.32 -39.65
CA GLU A 333 69.07 -101.00 -40.92
C GLU A 333 70.55 -100.90 -41.35
N LYS A 334 71.14 -99.70 -41.29
CA LYS A 334 72.57 -99.49 -41.56
C LYS A 334 73.47 -100.38 -40.70
N GLN A 335 73.17 -100.51 -39.40
CA GLN A 335 73.93 -101.38 -38.50
C GLN A 335 73.79 -102.86 -38.87
N ILE A 336 72.58 -103.30 -39.24
CA ILE A 336 72.31 -104.67 -39.69
C ILE A 336 73.11 -104.96 -40.97
N VAL A 337 73.02 -104.08 -41.98
CA VAL A 337 73.74 -104.22 -43.25
C VAL A 337 75.25 -104.23 -43.03
N GLN A 338 75.78 -103.35 -42.18
CA GLN A 338 77.21 -103.32 -41.86
C GLN A 338 77.68 -104.64 -41.19
N LYS A 339 76.91 -105.16 -40.23
CA LYS A 339 77.22 -106.45 -39.57
C LYS A 339 77.18 -107.61 -40.57
N ARG A 340 76.14 -107.67 -41.41
CA ARG A 340 76.01 -108.69 -42.48
C ARG A 340 77.19 -108.62 -43.44
N SER A 341 77.50 -107.43 -43.97
CA SER A 341 78.63 -107.21 -44.89
C SER A 341 79.97 -107.59 -44.26
N MET A 342 80.23 -107.28 -42.99
CA MET A 342 81.45 -107.72 -42.31
C MET A 342 81.53 -109.25 -42.16
N HIS A 343 80.39 -109.91 -41.92
CA HIS A 343 80.34 -111.36 -41.85
C HIS A 343 80.61 -112.00 -43.21
N ASP A 344 79.95 -111.50 -44.26
CA ASP A 344 80.15 -111.95 -45.64
C ASP A 344 81.60 -111.76 -46.09
N LEU A 345 82.21 -110.60 -45.81
CA LEU A 345 83.62 -110.33 -46.10
C LEU A 345 84.57 -111.28 -45.35
N LYS A 346 84.26 -111.62 -44.10
CA LYS A 346 85.04 -112.58 -43.32
C LYS A 346 84.94 -113.98 -43.93
N ASP A 347 83.75 -114.39 -44.36
CA ASP A 347 83.51 -115.68 -45.00
C ASP A 347 84.20 -115.75 -46.37
N LEU A 348 84.10 -114.71 -47.20
CA LEU A 348 84.84 -114.57 -48.44
C LEU A 348 86.36 -114.60 -48.22
N LYS A 349 86.88 -113.91 -47.20
CA LYS A 349 88.30 -113.96 -46.85
C LYS A 349 88.75 -115.37 -46.45
N ASN A 350 87.93 -116.08 -45.68
CA ASN A 350 88.20 -117.48 -45.31
C ASN A 350 88.17 -118.41 -46.52
N GLN A 351 87.19 -118.25 -47.42
CA GLN A 351 87.12 -118.98 -48.69
C GLN A 351 88.37 -118.70 -49.54
N TYR A 352 88.74 -117.44 -49.72
CA TYR A 352 89.96 -117.05 -50.45
C TYR A 352 91.23 -117.63 -49.82
N SER A 353 91.35 -117.66 -48.49
CA SER A 353 92.49 -118.31 -47.82
C SER A 353 92.54 -119.82 -48.08
N LYS A 354 91.38 -120.51 -48.06
CA LYS A 354 91.30 -121.92 -48.45
C LYS A 354 91.71 -122.12 -49.90
N GLU A 355 91.17 -121.31 -50.81
CA GLU A 355 91.49 -121.30 -52.24
C GLU A 355 93.00 -121.11 -52.47
N LYS A 356 93.61 -120.15 -51.75
CA LYS A 356 95.05 -119.88 -51.83
C LYS A 356 95.87 -121.07 -51.36
N SER A 357 95.49 -121.73 -50.26
CA SER A 357 96.16 -122.94 -49.80
C SER A 357 96.02 -124.09 -50.80
N MET A 358 94.85 -124.28 -51.39
CA MET A 358 94.63 -125.25 -52.48
C MET A 358 95.47 -124.92 -53.71
N HIS A 359 95.61 -123.64 -54.07
CA HIS A 359 96.45 -123.20 -55.18
C HIS A 359 97.94 -123.46 -54.91
N GLU A 360 98.42 -123.20 -53.70
CA GLU A 360 99.81 -123.49 -53.30
C GLU A 360 100.08 -125.01 -53.34
N GLN A 361 99.13 -125.84 -52.90
CA GLN A 361 99.19 -127.29 -53.04
C GLN A 361 99.25 -127.70 -54.52
N CYS A 362 98.37 -127.16 -55.37
CA CYS A 362 98.40 -127.39 -56.81
C CYS A 362 99.73 -126.95 -57.44
N LYS A 363 100.32 -125.85 -56.98
CA LYS A 363 101.62 -125.34 -57.46
C LYS A 363 102.74 -126.28 -57.09
N LEU A 364 102.79 -126.76 -55.84
CA LEU A 364 103.76 -127.77 -55.40
C LEU A 364 103.59 -129.08 -56.17
N GLU A 365 102.35 -129.51 -56.40
CA GLU A 365 102.03 -130.68 -57.21
C GLU A 365 102.47 -130.49 -58.67
N LYS A 366 102.25 -129.30 -59.25
CA LYS A 366 102.77 -128.93 -60.57
C LYS A 366 104.30 -128.92 -60.62
N GLU A 367 104.99 -128.42 -59.59
CA GLU A 367 106.45 -128.44 -59.50
C GLU A 367 107.00 -129.86 -59.35
N ARG A 368 106.32 -130.71 -58.57
CA ARG A 368 106.61 -132.15 -58.49
C ARG A 368 106.45 -132.81 -59.85
N LEU A 369 105.33 -132.58 -60.53
CA LEU A 369 105.10 -133.07 -61.89
C LEU A 369 106.16 -132.54 -62.87
N LEU A 370 106.60 -131.28 -62.73
CA LEU A 370 107.70 -130.70 -63.54
C LEU A 370 109.07 -131.31 -63.24
N GLN A 371 109.33 -131.75 -62.00
CA GLN A 371 110.54 -132.52 -61.66
C GLN A 371 110.48 -133.95 -62.22
N GLU A 372 109.31 -134.59 -62.14
CA GLU A 372 109.04 -135.88 -62.81
C GLU A 372 109.21 -135.72 -64.34
N LEU A 373 108.78 -134.61 -64.92
CA LEU A 373 108.96 -134.27 -66.34
C LEU A 373 110.43 -133.98 -66.70
N LYS A 374 111.20 -133.31 -65.82
CA LYS A 374 112.64 -133.06 -66.03
C LYS A 374 113.48 -134.34 -65.93
N GLY A 375 113.03 -135.35 -65.19
CA GLY A 375 113.64 -136.69 -65.17
C GLY A 375 113.30 -137.55 -66.39
N ALA A 376 112.20 -137.24 -67.07
CA ALA A 376 111.67 -138.02 -68.17
C ALA A 376 111.35 -137.11 -69.37
N GLN A 377 112.37 -136.76 -70.17
CA GLN A 377 112.28 -136.68 -71.65
C GLN A 377 113.45 -135.89 -72.27
N GLY A 378 114.53 -136.59 -72.59
CA GLY A 378 115.27 -136.38 -73.82
C GLY A 378 114.81 -137.40 -74.86
N ARG A 379 113.71 -137.12 -75.57
CA ARG A 379 113.30 -137.64 -76.89
C ARG A 379 111.88 -137.16 -77.21
N SER A 380 111.78 -136.49 -78.34
CA SER A 380 110.57 -136.06 -79.05
C SER A 380 109.75 -137.28 -79.54
N PRO A 381 108.68 -137.19 -80.37
CA PRO A 381 108.03 -136.00 -80.97
C PRO A 381 106.47 -136.07 -81.15
N LYS A 382 105.94 -134.96 -81.72
CA LYS A 382 104.95 -134.88 -82.84
C LYS A 382 103.43 -134.95 -82.60
N THR A 383 102.78 -133.96 -83.27
CA THR A 383 101.52 -133.98 -84.06
C THR A 383 100.20 -134.14 -83.29
N SER A 384 99.05 -133.60 -83.70
CA SER A 384 98.59 -132.54 -84.60
C SER A 384 97.06 -132.57 -84.54
N ASN A 385 96.42 -131.40 -84.55
CA ASN A 385 95.11 -131.05 -85.11
C ASN A 385 93.82 -131.79 -84.71
N GLU A 386 92.91 -130.98 -84.10
CA GLU A 386 91.44 -130.86 -84.33
C GLU A 386 90.50 -131.99 -83.87
N PRO A 387 89.18 -131.76 -83.62
CA PRO A 387 88.32 -130.57 -83.90
C PRO A 387 87.38 -130.10 -82.73
N MET A 388 86.55 -129.07 -83.02
CA MET A 388 85.43 -128.41 -82.26
C MET A 388 84.97 -128.99 -80.91
N SER A 389 84.94 -128.11 -79.88
CA SER A 389 84.56 -128.41 -78.49
C SER A 389 83.31 -127.65 -78.04
N PHE A 390 82.60 -128.24 -77.09
CA PHE A 390 81.44 -127.81 -76.28
C PHE A 390 81.37 -126.31 -75.90
N GLN A 391 82.48 -125.57 -75.99
CA GLN A 391 82.56 -124.12 -75.76
C GLN A 391 81.73 -123.27 -76.74
N GLU A 392 81.60 -123.66 -78.01
CA GLU A 392 80.83 -122.84 -78.97
C GLU A 392 79.32 -122.87 -78.69
N LYS A 393 78.80 -123.97 -78.09
CA LYS A 393 77.41 -124.05 -77.61
C LYS A 393 77.14 -123.12 -76.42
N ILE A 394 78.05 -123.08 -75.45
CA ILE A 394 77.95 -122.24 -74.26
C ILE A 394 78.00 -120.75 -74.64
N ILE A 395 78.79 -120.38 -75.64
CA ILE A 395 78.89 -118.98 -76.11
C ILE A 395 77.59 -118.54 -76.78
N VAL A 396 76.96 -119.39 -77.59
CA VAL A 396 75.66 -119.08 -78.22
C VAL A 396 74.54 -118.97 -77.17
N GLU A 397 74.55 -119.82 -76.15
CA GLU A 397 73.56 -119.79 -75.06
C GLU A 397 73.72 -118.55 -74.15
N ALA A 398 74.96 -118.14 -73.86
CA ALA A 398 75.27 -116.92 -73.13
C ALA A 398 74.88 -115.64 -73.91
N LEU A 399 75.07 -115.64 -75.24
CA LEU A 399 74.64 -114.54 -76.10
C LEU A 399 73.12 -114.44 -76.17
N SER A 400 72.40 -115.58 -76.20
CA SER A 400 70.93 -115.59 -76.17
C SER A 400 70.38 -115.01 -74.86
N HIS A 401 70.99 -115.34 -73.72
CA HIS A 401 70.59 -114.76 -72.43
C HIS A 401 70.84 -113.24 -72.37
N ARG A 402 71.96 -112.77 -72.93
CA ARG A 402 72.28 -111.34 -72.96
C ARG A 402 71.32 -110.53 -73.83
N VAL A 403 70.83 -111.11 -74.92
CA VAL A 403 69.81 -110.48 -75.77
C VAL A 403 68.49 -110.32 -75.02
N GLN A 404 68.06 -111.34 -74.25
CA GLN A 404 66.85 -111.24 -73.42
C GLN A 404 66.95 -110.16 -72.33
N GLU A 405 68.10 -110.04 -71.67
CA GLU A 405 68.32 -108.97 -70.67
C GLU A 405 68.23 -107.58 -71.30
N LEU A 406 68.81 -107.39 -72.49
CA LEU A 406 68.76 -106.11 -73.20
C LEU A 406 67.34 -105.76 -73.67
N GLU A 407 66.54 -106.74 -74.08
CA GLU A 407 65.12 -106.52 -74.39
C GLU A 407 64.33 -106.08 -73.15
N GLN A 408 64.65 -106.63 -71.97
CA GLN A 408 64.00 -106.26 -70.72
C GLN A 408 64.40 -104.86 -70.24
N GLU A 409 65.68 -104.49 -70.36
CA GLU A 409 66.17 -103.13 -70.10
C GLU A 409 65.54 -102.09 -71.05
N LEU A 410 65.30 -102.46 -72.31
CA LEU A 410 64.62 -101.59 -73.28
C LEU A 410 63.18 -101.29 -72.85
N ILE A 411 62.44 -102.31 -72.39
CA ILE A 411 61.06 -102.15 -71.90
C ILE A 411 61.02 -101.25 -70.65
N GLU A 412 61.95 -101.43 -69.71
CA GLU A 412 62.03 -100.56 -68.53
C GLU A 412 62.35 -99.10 -68.89
N ASN A 413 63.23 -98.89 -69.87
CA ASN A 413 63.54 -97.54 -70.35
C ASN A 413 62.37 -96.89 -71.10
N GLN A 414 61.58 -97.66 -71.83
CA GLN A 414 60.35 -97.17 -72.47
C GLN A 414 59.30 -96.75 -71.43
N ASN A 415 59.14 -97.51 -70.34
CA ASN A 415 58.25 -97.15 -69.25
C ASN A 415 58.71 -95.86 -68.53
N LYS A 416 60.01 -95.72 -68.26
CA LYS A 416 60.56 -94.49 -67.67
C LYS A 416 60.35 -93.27 -68.58
N ALA A 417 60.46 -93.43 -69.90
CA ALA A 417 60.19 -92.36 -70.85
C ALA A 417 58.72 -91.91 -70.79
N ALA A 418 57.77 -92.85 -70.65
CA ALA A 418 56.36 -92.53 -70.48
C ALA A 418 56.08 -91.78 -69.17
N ASP A 419 56.73 -92.16 -68.07
CA ASP A 419 56.62 -91.44 -66.80
C ASP A 419 57.16 -90.00 -66.89
N TYR A 420 58.26 -89.78 -67.63
CA TYR A 420 58.78 -88.43 -67.88
C TYR A 420 57.84 -87.58 -68.73
N ASP A 421 57.19 -88.16 -69.74
CA ASP A 421 56.18 -87.45 -70.54
C ASP A 421 54.96 -87.06 -69.71
N GLU A 422 54.52 -87.91 -68.78
CA GLU A 422 53.44 -87.58 -67.84
C GLU A 422 53.86 -86.47 -66.87
N MET A 423 55.08 -86.53 -66.35
CA MET A 423 55.64 -85.49 -65.47
C MET A 423 55.73 -84.13 -66.18
N ALA A 424 56.11 -84.12 -67.47
CA ALA A 424 56.18 -82.91 -68.28
C ALA A 424 54.78 -82.27 -68.47
N ARG A 425 53.74 -83.07 -68.73
CA ARG A 425 52.36 -82.57 -68.84
C ARG A 425 51.85 -82.01 -67.51
N ASN A 426 52.15 -82.66 -66.39
CA ASN A 426 51.78 -82.16 -65.07
C ASN A 426 52.47 -80.83 -64.75
N PHE A 427 53.74 -80.68 -65.14
CA PHE A 427 54.45 -79.42 -64.99
C PHE A 427 53.82 -78.29 -65.82
N GLU A 428 53.44 -78.56 -67.08
CA GLU A 428 52.77 -77.60 -67.96
C GLU A 428 51.39 -77.18 -67.41
N ASN A 429 50.63 -78.11 -66.85
CA ASN A 429 49.35 -77.82 -66.19
C ASN A 429 49.52 -76.93 -64.95
N LEU A 430 50.49 -77.23 -64.08
CA LEU A 430 50.80 -76.41 -62.91
C LEU A 430 51.29 -75.02 -63.30
N GLN A 431 52.04 -74.90 -64.39
CA GLN A 431 52.49 -73.62 -64.90
C GLN A 431 51.30 -72.76 -65.37
N LYS A 432 50.34 -73.37 -66.07
CA LYS A 432 49.12 -72.70 -66.50
C LYS A 432 48.26 -72.24 -65.32
N GLU A 433 48.07 -73.09 -64.32
CA GLU A 433 47.34 -72.72 -63.08
C GLU A 433 48.00 -71.55 -62.35
N ASN A 434 49.33 -71.50 -62.34
CA ASN A 434 50.09 -70.39 -61.75
C ASN A 434 49.92 -69.08 -62.54
N GLU A 435 49.82 -69.14 -63.87
CA GLU A 435 49.50 -67.98 -64.70
C GLU A 435 48.08 -67.45 -64.45
N ASP A 436 47.10 -68.35 -64.32
CA ASP A 436 45.72 -67.99 -64.00
C ASP A 436 45.61 -67.33 -62.61
N LEU A 437 46.30 -67.88 -61.59
CA LEU A 437 46.35 -67.29 -60.26
C LEU A 437 47.01 -65.91 -60.24
N LYS A 438 48.07 -65.70 -61.04
CA LYS A 438 48.68 -64.37 -61.20
C LYS A 438 47.72 -63.36 -61.82
N ALA A 439 46.94 -63.78 -62.81
CA ALA A 439 45.93 -62.93 -63.43
C ALA A 439 44.83 -62.54 -62.41
N GLU A 440 44.40 -63.47 -61.56
CA GLU A 440 43.42 -63.21 -60.51
C GLU A 440 43.95 -62.26 -59.42
N ILE A 441 45.22 -62.42 -58.99
CA ILE A 441 45.87 -61.50 -58.05
C ILE A 441 45.91 -60.07 -58.62
N ASN A 442 46.27 -59.90 -59.90
CA ASN A 442 46.31 -58.58 -60.53
C ASN A 442 44.92 -57.92 -60.60
N LYS A 443 43.86 -58.72 -60.80
CA LYS A 443 42.49 -58.24 -60.77
C LYS A 443 42.09 -57.76 -59.36
N LEU A 444 42.39 -58.56 -58.33
CA LEU A 444 42.11 -58.19 -56.94
C LEU A 444 42.88 -56.94 -56.51
N GLN A 445 44.13 -56.77 -56.95
CA GLN A 445 44.89 -55.53 -56.70
C GLN A 445 44.21 -54.30 -57.32
N THR A 446 43.65 -54.46 -58.51
CA THR A 446 42.89 -53.38 -59.18
C THR A 446 41.62 -53.03 -58.40
N ASP A 447 40.87 -54.04 -57.95
CA ASP A 447 39.65 -53.85 -57.16
C ASP A 447 39.93 -53.16 -55.82
N ILE A 448 41.00 -53.55 -55.13
CA ILE A 448 41.47 -52.88 -53.90
C ILE A 448 41.81 -51.40 -54.19
N GLY A 449 42.48 -51.12 -55.31
CA GLY A 449 42.78 -49.75 -55.73
C GLY A 449 41.53 -48.91 -55.97
N MET A 450 40.53 -49.46 -56.65
CA MET A 450 39.24 -48.78 -56.87
C MET A 450 38.48 -48.54 -55.57
N LEU A 451 38.43 -49.53 -54.68
CA LEU A 451 37.78 -49.39 -53.37
C LEU A 451 38.48 -48.34 -52.50
N GLY A 452 39.83 -48.29 -52.53
CA GLY A 452 40.60 -47.25 -51.86
C GLY A 452 40.29 -45.84 -52.41
N ALA A 453 40.13 -45.71 -53.73
CA ALA A 453 39.72 -44.44 -54.34
C ALA A 453 38.30 -44.02 -53.92
N GLN A 454 37.34 -44.94 -53.95
CA GLN A 454 35.97 -44.70 -53.49
C GLN A 454 35.92 -44.31 -52.00
N PHE A 455 36.69 -44.99 -51.15
CA PHE A 455 36.81 -44.67 -49.74
C PHE A 455 37.35 -43.25 -49.52
N ASN A 456 38.40 -42.87 -50.25
CA ASN A 456 38.97 -41.52 -50.18
C ASN A 456 38.00 -40.44 -50.67
N GLU A 457 37.18 -40.74 -51.68
CA GLU A 457 36.14 -39.83 -52.17
C GLU A 457 35.02 -39.64 -51.15
N ILE A 458 34.58 -40.71 -50.48
CA ILE A 458 33.63 -40.64 -49.36
C ILE A 458 34.20 -39.82 -48.20
N MET A 459 35.48 -40.02 -47.87
CA MET A 459 36.15 -39.27 -46.81
C MET A 459 36.29 -37.78 -47.15
N ARG A 460 36.56 -37.42 -48.41
CA ARG A 460 36.53 -36.02 -48.86
C ARG A 460 35.14 -35.42 -48.77
N ASN A 461 34.11 -36.12 -49.23
CA ASN A 461 32.74 -35.61 -49.23
C ASN A 461 32.18 -35.39 -47.80
N LYS A 462 32.66 -36.16 -46.81
CA LYS A 462 32.36 -35.93 -45.39
C LYS A 462 33.12 -34.75 -44.77
N SER A 463 34.18 -34.24 -45.39
CA SER A 463 34.97 -33.12 -44.88
C SER A 463 34.43 -31.75 -45.32
N TYR A 464 33.45 -31.71 -46.23
CA TYR A 464 32.82 -30.49 -46.77
C TYR A 464 31.35 -30.31 -46.35
N ALA A 465 30.83 -31.21 -45.50
CA ALA A 465 29.54 -31.10 -44.81
C ALA A 465 29.81 -30.85 -43.33
#